data_AF-A0A9D1ILY1-F1
#
_entry.id   AF-A0A9D1ILY1-F1
#
_cell.length_a   1.000
_cell.length_b   1.000
_cell.length_c   1.000
_cell.angle_alpha   90.00
_cell.angle_beta   90.00
_cell.angle_gamma   90.00
#
_symmetry.space_group_name_H-M   'P 1'
#
loop_
_entity.id
_entity.type
_entity.pdbx_description
1 polymer ?
#
loop_
_entity_poly.entity_id
_entity_poly.type
_entity_poly.pdbx_seq_one_letter_code
_entity_poly.pdbx_strand_id
1 'polypeptide(L)'
;MVDTIQIFCKNTGNYVDVRGGETLLEIYERLKNEIPLRPICAHVNNKTEGLTYPVFKPKVVDFIDEKTPSGQRMYVRSLCMVLAKAVRDLFPDDGLRIEHSISKGYFCSLKRQEELVEETVAAIRRRMEEIISSDMPFVRHVKLASDVTEMFRQEGMSDKVQLLETSSELYAAYYCLDGFIDSYYGDLVPSTGYLRVFDLQKYKNGMLLLPPDFAGDCRVPAKMIPQEKLFKAFTDYIRFNGIVGVSNVGELNKIVEKRSNVDMLINVAETLHDKIIGRIADEITERYHEGGARVVLVAGPSSSGKTTTTKRLSIHLLANLIKPQMISLDNYFVDREHTPRDEHGEYDYESLYALDIEQFNKDLNALIRGEKVAMPTYDFATGKRVYKGDTLQLTDNSILLMEGIHGLNPELTKSIPEKQKFKVYVSALTTLSIDDHNWVPTTDNRLLRRIIRDYKYRGISALDTITRWPSVRRGEEKWIFPYQENADAMFNSSLIFELGVMKDFAEPLLKKVPHNVPEYAEAHRLLNFLGCFREIGNRQVPSTSLLREFLGGSSFKY
;
A
#
# COMPACT_ATOMS: atom_id res chain seq x y z
N MET A 1 -16.74 27.30 35.92
CA MET A 1 -16.23 26.02 36.46
C MET A 1 -15.57 25.30 35.30
N VAL A 2 -14.30 24.91 35.42
CA VAL A 2 -13.70 24.01 34.43
C VAL A 2 -14.19 22.63 34.82
N ASP A 3 -15.12 22.07 34.05
CA ASP A 3 -15.70 20.77 34.35
C ASP A 3 -14.57 19.72 34.37
N THR A 4 -14.39 19.09 35.54
CA THR A 4 -13.53 17.93 35.70
C THR A 4 -14.22 16.76 34.99
N ILE A 5 -13.50 16.14 34.06
CA ILE A 5 -13.97 14.97 33.33
C ILE A 5 -13.03 13.79 33.62
N GLN A 6 -13.56 12.57 33.52
CA GLN A 6 -12.78 11.36 33.72
C GLN A 6 -12.48 10.69 32.40
N ILE A 7 -11.20 10.34 32.20
CA ILE A 7 -10.78 9.41 31.15
C ILE A 7 -10.36 8.08 31.78
N PHE A 8 -10.43 7.00 31.01
CA PHE A 8 -9.83 5.71 31.36
C PHE A 8 -8.52 5.55 30.59
N CYS A 9 -7.39 5.48 31.30
CA CYS A 9 -6.08 5.24 30.69
C CYS A 9 -5.79 3.75 30.64
N LYS A 10 -5.74 3.15 29.44
CA LYS A 10 -5.47 1.71 29.26
C LYS A 10 -4.08 1.33 29.73
N ASN A 11 -3.09 2.21 29.57
CA ASN A 11 -1.69 1.91 29.92
C ASN A 11 -1.50 1.74 31.43
N THR A 12 -2.26 2.47 32.25
CA THR A 12 -2.23 2.37 33.72
C THR A 12 -3.35 1.51 34.30
N GLY A 13 -4.42 1.27 33.54
CA GLY A 13 -5.60 0.52 33.96
C GLY A 13 -6.56 1.30 34.87
N ASN A 14 -6.38 2.63 34.98
CA ASN A 14 -7.08 3.47 35.95
C ASN A 14 -7.85 4.63 35.29
N TYR A 15 -8.84 5.14 36.02
CA TYR A 15 -9.47 6.42 35.69
C TYR A 15 -8.59 7.59 36.15
N VAL A 16 -8.51 8.61 35.32
CA VAL A 16 -7.72 9.82 35.56
C VAL A 16 -8.62 11.04 35.40
N ASP A 17 -8.62 11.91 36.41
CA ASP A 17 -9.29 13.20 36.35
C ASP A 17 -8.48 14.17 35.47
N VAL A 18 -9.16 14.76 34.49
CA VAL A 18 -8.58 15.73 33.55
C VAL A 18 -9.45 16.98 33.50
N ARG A 19 -8.81 18.13 33.23
CA ARG A 19 -9.54 19.38 33.04
C ARG A 19 -10.05 19.43 31.59
N GLY A 20 -11.27 19.90 31.38
CA GLY A 20 -11.76 20.13 30.02
C GLY A 20 -10.80 21.01 29.22
N GLY A 21 -10.34 20.52 28.07
CA GLY A 21 -9.35 21.17 27.21
C GLY A 21 -7.91 20.73 27.41
N GLU A 22 -7.61 19.96 28.46
CA GLU A 22 -6.28 19.36 28.68
C GLU A 22 -5.93 18.42 27.50
N THR A 23 -4.70 18.54 27.02
CA THR A 23 -4.18 17.75 25.90
C THR A 23 -3.68 16.39 26.36
N LEU A 24 -3.61 15.42 25.45
CA LEU A 24 -3.04 14.10 25.76
C LEU A 24 -1.57 14.19 26.19
N LEU A 25 -0.81 15.15 25.68
CA LEU A 25 0.58 15.40 26.08
C LEU A 25 0.66 15.86 27.54
N GLU A 26 -0.18 16.81 27.94
CA GLU A 26 -0.25 17.28 29.34
C GLU A 26 -0.66 16.16 30.30
N ILE A 27 -1.64 15.34 29.89
CA ILE A 27 -2.07 14.15 30.63
C ILE A 27 -0.91 13.16 30.77
N TYR A 28 -0.21 12.86 29.67
CA TYR A 28 0.95 11.97 29.69
C TYR A 28 2.06 12.49 30.61
N GLU A 29 2.38 13.79 30.58
CA GLU A 29 3.42 14.35 31.45
C GLU A 29 3.13 14.17 32.94
N ARG A 30 1.85 14.16 33.35
CA ARG A 30 1.45 13.81 34.72
C ARG A 30 1.62 12.33 35.05
N LEU A 31 1.47 11.45 34.05
CA LEU A 31 1.47 10.00 34.18
C LEU A 31 2.79 9.34 33.73
N LYS A 32 3.80 10.11 33.32
CA LYS A 32 5.01 9.58 32.64
C LYS A 32 5.80 8.55 33.44
N ASN A 33 5.69 8.58 34.77
CA ASN A 33 6.35 7.61 35.65
C ASN A 33 5.58 6.27 35.73
N GLU A 34 4.30 6.25 35.34
CA GLU A 34 3.44 5.08 35.32
C GLU A 34 3.39 4.41 33.94
N ILE A 35 3.74 5.14 32.88
CA ILE A 35 3.69 4.68 31.49
C ILE A 35 5.12 4.38 31.01
N PRO A 36 5.49 3.10 30.77
CA PRO A 36 6.87 2.69 30.48
C PRO A 36 7.27 2.91 29.00
N LEU A 37 6.74 3.95 28.37
CA LEU A 37 7.05 4.31 26.98
C LEU A 37 6.98 5.82 26.80
N ARG A 38 7.73 6.33 25.82
CA ARG A 38 7.54 7.69 25.30
C ARG A 38 6.53 7.62 24.15
N PRO A 39 5.33 8.19 24.29
CA PRO A 39 4.33 8.08 23.25
C PRO A 39 4.65 8.99 22.07
N ILE A 40 4.24 8.54 20.89
CA ILE A 40 4.19 9.35 19.68
C ILE A 40 2.77 9.86 19.44
N CYS A 41 1.78 9.04 19.75
CA CYS A 41 0.36 9.34 19.62
C CYS A 41 -0.46 8.50 20.59
N ALA A 42 -1.79 8.57 20.48
CA ALA A 42 -2.67 7.75 21.28
C ALA A 42 -3.86 7.22 20.46
N HIS A 43 -4.43 6.12 20.92
CA HIS A 43 -5.78 5.71 20.55
C HIS A 43 -6.80 6.30 21.54
N VAL A 44 -7.63 7.22 21.05
CA VAL A 44 -8.75 7.84 21.78
C VAL A 44 -10.05 7.22 21.31
N ASN A 45 -10.70 6.42 22.15
CA ASN A 45 -11.83 5.57 21.76
C ASN A 45 -11.53 4.75 20.49
N ASN A 46 -10.34 4.14 20.45
CA ASN A 46 -9.80 3.40 19.31
C ASN A 46 -9.61 4.23 18.02
N LYS A 47 -9.60 5.56 18.06
CA LYS A 47 -9.16 6.42 16.94
C LYS A 47 -7.75 6.93 17.18
N THR A 48 -6.89 6.92 16.17
CA THR A 48 -5.56 7.53 16.29
C THR A 48 -5.68 9.05 16.33
N GLU A 49 -5.18 9.67 17.39
CA GLU A 49 -5.12 11.11 17.58
C GLU A 49 -3.69 11.52 17.97
N GLY A 50 -3.25 12.72 17.55
CA GLY A 50 -1.98 13.30 17.99
C GLY A 50 -1.98 13.68 19.48
N LEU A 51 -0.79 13.85 20.09
CA LEU A 51 -0.71 14.16 21.53
C LEU A 51 -1.20 15.57 21.88
N THR A 52 -1.35 16.47 20.90
CA THR A 52 -1.95 17.79 21.09
C THR A 52 -3.48 17.77 21.08
N TYR A 53 -4.11 16.59 20.95
CA TYR A 53 -5.56 16.42 20.99
C TYR A 53 -6.14 16.87 22.33
N PRO A 54 -7.06 17.86 22.36
CA PRO A 54 -7.70 18.33 23.58
C PRO A 54 -8.89 17.46 23.98
N VAL A 55 -8.98 17.12 25.26
CA VAL A 55 -10.05 16.26 25.80
C VAL A 55 -11.16 17.10 26.43
N PHE A 56 -12.39 16.95 25.92
CA PHE A 56 -13.58 17.66 26.41
C PHE A 56 -14.71 16.75 26.91
N LYS A 57 -14.56 15.44 26.76
CA LYS A 57 -15.56 14.42 27.12
C LYS A 57 -14.86 13.18 27.63
N PRO A 58 -15.54 12.28 28.37
CA PRO A 58 -14.96 11.00 28.77
C PRO A 58 -14.43 10.22 27.56
N LYS A 59 -13.21 9.69 27.70
CA LYS A 59 -12.50 8.92 26.69
C LYS A 59 -11.85 7.69 27.30
N VAL A 60 -11.67 6.67 26.49
CA VAL A 60 -10.67 5.63 26.70
C VAL A 60 -9.42 6.03 25.92
N VAL A 61 -8.28 6.16 26.61
CA VAL A 61 -7.01 6.61 26.03
C VAL A 61 -5.97 5.51 26.17
N ASP A 62 -5.26 5.22 25.09
CA ASP A 62 -4.15 4.28 25.04
C ASP A 62 -2.97 4.91 24.32
N PHE A 63 -1.92 5.27 25.07
CA PHE A 63 -0.70 5.88 24.58
C PHE A 63 0.17 4.84 23.86
N ILE A 64 0.65 5.18 22.67
CA ILE A 64 1.38 4.26 21.79
C ILE A 64 2.64 4.92 21.23
N ASP A 65 3.67 4.10 20.99
CA ASP A 65 4.97 4.50 20.47
C ASP A 65 5.11 4.21 18.94
N GLU A 66 6.29 4.47 18.39
CA GLU A 66 6.67 4.20 17.00
C GLU A 66 6.63 2.73 16.59
N LYS A 67 6.44 1.78 17.51
CA LYS A 67 6.41 0.35 17.16
C LYS A 67 5.06 -0.07 16.58
N THR A 68 4.05 0.77 16.74
CA THR A 68 2.72 0.53 16.18
C THR A 68 2.60 1.13 14.77
N PRO A 69 1.81 0.53 13.84
CA PRO A 69 1.58 1.12 12.52
C PRO A 69 1.07 2.57 12.56
N SER A 70 0.27 2.91 13.57
CA SER A 70 -0.21 4.28 13.80
C SER A 70 0.92 5.25 14.16
N GLY A 71 1.82 4.85 15.06
CA GLY A 71 3.02 5.62 15.41
C GLY A 71 3.98 5.79 14.24
N GLN A 72 4.25 4.71 13.49
CA GLN A 72 5.11 4.73 12.29
C GLN A 72 4.64 5.73 11.25
N ARG A 73 3.32 5.70 10.92
CA ARG A 73 2.72 6.64 9.97
C ARG A 73 2.83 8.09 10.44
N MET A 74 2.61 8.34 11.74
CA MET A 74 2.74 9.69 12.30
C MET A 74 4.18 10.19 12.24
N TYR A 75 5.15 9.35 12.61
CA TYR A 75 6.58 9.66 12.52
C TYR A 75 6.99 10.03 11.09
N VAL A 76 6.63 9.19 10.12
CA VAL A 76 6.97 9.41 8.71
C VAL A 76 6.33 10.69 8.18
N ARG A 77 5.04 10.91 8.45
CA ARG A 77 4.33 12.12 8.01
C ARG A 77 4.96 13.38 8.57
N SER A 78 5.41 13.35 9.83
CA SER A 78 6.13 14.47 10.43
C SER A 78 7.52 14.68 9.80
N LEU A 79 8.24 13.62 9.44
CA LEU A 79 9.46 13.74 8.63
C LEU A 79 9.19 14.37 7.25
N CYS A 80 8.07 14.02 6.61
CA CYS A 80 7.67 14.61 5.34
C CYS A 80 7.51 16.14 5.45
N MET A 81 6.92 16.64 6.54
CA MET A 81 6.80 18.09 6.76
C MET A 81 8.15 18.76 7.02
N VAL A 82 9.05 18.11 7.75
CA VAL A 82 10.42 18.61 7.94
C VAL A 82 11.15 18.69 6.61
N LEU A 83 11.02 17.67 5.75
CA LEU A 83 11.60 17.65 4.41
C LEU A 83 11.02 18.78 3.54
N ALA A 84 9.69 18.93 3.52
CA ALA A 84 9.01 19.99 2.78
C ALA A 84 9.47 21.39 3.21
N LYS A 85 9.58 21.64 4.53
CA LYS A 85 10.13 22.89 5.06
C LYS A 85 11.60 23.06 4.67
N ALA A 86 12.44 22.03 4.81
CA ALA A 86 13.86 22.11 4.47
C ALA A 86 14.07 22.46 2.99
N VAL A 87 13.26 21.90 2.10
CA VAL A 87 13.26 22.25 0.67
C VAL A 87 12.79 23.69 0.48
N ARG A 88 11.70 24.12 1.12
CA ARG A 88 11.20 25.51 1.01
C ARG A 88 12.20 26.55 1.53
N ASP A 89 12.92 26.25 2.60
CA ASP A 89 13.93 27.15 3.18
C ASP A 89 15.14 27.32 2.22
N LEU A 90 15.53 26.27 1.50
CA LEU A 90 16.71 26.27 0.61
C LEU A 90 16.36 26.66 -0.84
N PHE A 91 15.18 26.27 -1.30
CA PHE A 91 14.72 26.41 -2.69
C PHE A 91 13.27 26.94 -2.69
N PRO A 92 13.05 28.23 -2.40
CA PRO A 92 11.70 28.78 -2.25
C PRO A 92 10.82 28.60 -3.49
N ASP A 93 11.39 28.64 -4.68
CA ASP A 93 10.66 28.55 -5.95
C ASP A 93 10.48 27.11 -6.46
N ASP A 94 11.05 26.12 -5.77
CA ASP A 94 10.97 24.71 -6.17
C ASP A 94 9.95 23.94 -5.32
N GLY A 95 9.25 23.00 -5.95
CA GLY A 95 8.25 22.17 -5.27
C GLY A 95 8.84 20.82 -4.92
N LEU A 96 8.56 20.34 -3.72
CA LEU A 96 8.78 18.94 -3.35
C LEU A 96 7.60 18.09 -3.81
N ARG A 97 7.87 16.88 -4.30
CA ARG A 97 6.87 15.83 -4.46
C ARG A 97 7.34 14.57 -3.74
N ILE A 98 6.48 14.02 -2.89
CA ILE A 98 6.66 12.74 -2.21
C ILE A 98 5.82 11.71 -2.96
N GLU A 99 6.47 10.84 -3.72
CA GLU A 99 5.76 10.05 -4.74
C GLU A 99 5.28 8.70 -4.20
N HIS A 100 6.19 7.85 -3.72
CA HIS A 100 5.86 6.48 -3.36
C HIS A 100 6.89 5.87 -2.40
N SER A 101 6.48 4.84 -1.65
CA SER A 101 7.37 4.04 -0.84
C SER A 101 8.15 3.05 -1.70
N ILE A 102 9.47 3.03 -1.57
CA ILE A 102 10.37 2.09 -2.26
C ILE A 102 11.64 1.92 -1.42
N SER A 103 12.35 0.80 -1.54
CA SER A 103 13.68 0.65 -0.93
C SER A 103 13.70 0.88 0.60
N LYS A 104 12.60 0.53 1.29
CA LYS A 104 12.35 0.82 2.72
C LYS A 104 12.29 2.31 3.10
N GLY A 105 12.26 3.21 2.12
CA GLY A 105 12.09 4.64 2.29
C GLY A 105 10.96 5.19 1.41
N TYR A 106 10.98 6.51 1.24
CA TYR A 106 10.02 7.25 0.44
C TYR A 106 10.77 8.03 -0.63
N PHE A 107 10.47 7.73 -1.90
CA PHE A 107 11.07 8.43 -3.02
C PHE A 107 10.46 9.83 -3.13
N CYS A 108 11.33 10.83 -3.21
CA CYS A 108 10.96 12.23 -3.34
C CYS A 108 11.69 12.84 -4.53
N SER A 109 11.00 13.70 -5.25
CA SER A 109 11.51 14.46 -6.38
C SER A 109 11.29 15.96 -6.16
N LEU A 110 12.10 16.77 -6.83
CA LEU A 110 11.86 18.20 -6.94
C LEU A 110 11.18 18.48 -8.28
N LYS A 111 10.36 19.53 -8.36
CA LYS A 111 9.63 19.92 -9.59
C LYS A 111 10.55 20.52 -10.64
N ARG A 112 11.74 21.01 -10.27
CA ARG A 112 12.76 21.45 -11.22
C ARG A 112 13.14 20.35 -12.23
N GLN A 113 13.58 20.78 -13.42
CA GLN A 113 14.02 19.86 -14.48
C GLN A 113 15.46 19.36 -14.30
N GLU A 114 16.22 19.95 -13.38
CA GLU A 114 17.63 19.61 -13.17
C GLU A 114 17.79 18.36 -12.28
N GLU A 115 18.71 17.49 -12.68
CA GLU A 115 19.04 16.30 -11.89
C GLU A 115 19.56 16.71 -10.49
N LEU A 116 19.11 15.99 -9.47
CA LEU A 116 19.63 16.16 -8.13
C LEU A 116 21.08 15.65 -8.04
N VAL A 117 21.97 16.51 -7.59
CA VAL A 117 23.37 16.17 -7.25
C VAL A 117 23.49 15.86 -5.76
N GLU A 118 24.49 15.08 -5.38
CA GLU A 118 24.72 14.65 -3.98
C GLU A 118 24.81 15.83 -3.02
N GLU A 119 25.45 16.92 -3.45
CA GLU A 119 25.61 18.15 -2.67
C GLU A 119 24.26 18.79 -2.34
N THR A 120 23.29 18.73 -3.26
CA THR A 120 21.94 19.25 -3.00
C THR A 120 21.25 18.42 -1.93
N VAL A 121 21.30 17.08 -2.05
CA VAL A 121 20.65 16.18 -1.09
C VAL A 121 21.30 16.30 0.28
N ALA A 122 22.63 16.41 0.34
CA ALA A 122 23.37 16.65 1.58
C ALA A 122 22.99 17.99 2.24
N ALA A 123 22.77 19.05 1.45
CA ALA A 123 22.32 20.34 1.96
C ALA A 123 20.89 20.26 2.55
N ILE A 124 19.96 19.58 1.87
CA ILE A 124 18.60 19.35 2.37
C ILE A 124 18.65 18.54 3.67
N ARG A 125 19.42 17.46 3.70
CA ARG A 125 19.60 16.63 4.90
C ARG A 125 20.09 17.46 6.08
N ARG A 126 21.15 18.25 5.91
CA ARG A 126 21.68 19.12 6.96
C ARG A 126 20.61 20.10 7.46
N ARG A 127 19.82 20.67 6.55
CA ARG A 127 18.74 21.58 6.94
C ARG A 127 17.65 20.85 7.74
N MET A 128 17.30 19.62 7.40
CA MET A 128 16.39 18.80 8.21
C MET A 128 16.95 18.54 9.61
N GLU A 129 18.25 18.23 9.74
CA GLU A 129 18.93 18.02 11.03
C GLU A 129 18.91 19.30 11.90
N GLU A 130 19.09 20.48 11.31
CA GLU A 130 18.95 21.78 11.99
C GLU A 130 17.52 22.02 12.50
N ILE A 131 16.50 21.72 11.68
CA ILE A 131 15.08 21.86 12.07
C ILE A 131 14.74 20.89 13.20
N ILE A 132 15.23 19.66 13.15
CA ILE A 132 14.98 18.63 14.17
C ILE A 132 15.70 18.94 15.49
N SER A 133 16.95 19.40 15.43
CA SER A 133 17.71 19.78 16.63
C SER A 133 17.13 21.01 17.35
N SER A 134 16.40 21.85 16.63
CA SER A 134 15.72 23.03 17.19
C SER A 134 14.41 22.71 17.96
N ASP A 135 13.95 21.45 17.94
CA ASP A 135 12.74 20.98 18.64
C ASP A 135 11.51 21.87 18.44
N MET A 136 11.29 22.29 17.19
CA MET A 136 10.21 23.20 16.80
C MET A 136 8.84 22.52 16.94
N PRO A 137 7.79 23.21 17.44
CA PRO A 137 6.47 22.62 17.57
C PRO A 137 5.76 22.52 16.22
N PHE A 138 5.02 21.43 16.02
CA PHE A 138 4.04 21.31 14.93
C PHE A 138 2.69 21.86 15.40
N VAL A 139 2.35 23.09 15.02
CA VAL A 139 1.14 23.76 15.50
C VAL A 139 -0.04 23.44 14.58
N ARG A 140 -1.00 22.68 15.10
CA ARG A 140 -2.22 22.30 14.37
C ARG A 140 -3.27 23.42 14.45
N HIS A 141 -3.83 23.79 13.31
CA HIS A 141 -4.94 24.72 13.20
C HIS A 141 -6.13 24.07 12.49
N VAL A 142 -7.33 24.54 12.81
CA VAL A 142 -8.57 24.18 12.10
C VAL A 142 -9.30 25.47 11.75
N LYS A 143 -9.57 25.69 10.46
CA LYS A 143 -10.29 26.86 9.94
C LYS A 143 -11.30 26.42 8.88
N LEU A 144 -12.13 27.35 8.41
CA LEU A 144 -13.02 27.08 7.28
C LEU A 144 -12.19 26.59 6.09
N ALA A 145 -12.70 25.58 5.39
CA ALA A 145 -12.01 25.01 4.24
C ALA A 145 -11.71 26.08 3.16
N SER A 146 -12.60 27.07 3.00
CA SER A 146 -12.39 28.23 2.11
C SER A 146 -11.17 29.06 2.48
N ASP A 147 -10.96 29.31 3.78
CA ASP A 147 -9.85 30.13 4.27
C ASP A 147 -8.52 29.40 4.08
N VAL A 148 -8.50 28.10 4.41
CA VAL A 148 -7.32 27.24 4.21
C VAL A 148 -6.99 27.11 2.72
N THR A 149 -8.01 27.00 1.86
CA THR A 149 -7.83 26.97 0.40
C THR A 149 -7.16 28.25 -0.11
N GLU A 150 -7.59 29.42 0.37
CA GLU A 150 -6.98 30.69 0.00
C GLU A 150 -5.54 30.82 0.52
N MET A 151 -5.26 30.35 1.74
CA MET A 151 -3.89 30.30 2.28
C MET A 151 -2.96 29.45 1.40
N PHE A 152 -3.39 28.24 1.00
CA PHE A 152 -2.59 27.40 0.11
C PHE A 152 -2.45 27.98 -1.30
N ARG A 153 -3.46 28.71 -1.79
CA ARG A 153 -3.38 29.44 -3.06
C ARG A 153 -2.29 30.52 -3.03
N GLN A 154 -2.18 31.24 -1.92
CA GLN A 154 -1.15 32.27 -1.72
C GLN A 154 0.26 31.67 -1.62
N GLU A 155 0.40 30.48 -1.03
CA GLU A 155 1.67 29.74 -0.98
C GLU A 155 2.02 29.02 -2.30
N GLY A 156 1.15 29.03 -3.30
CA GLY A 156 1.36 28.36 -4.59
C GLY A 156 1.14 26.84 -4.56
N MET A 157 0.51 26.29 -3.52
CA MET A 157 0.24 24.85 -3.34
C MET A 157 -1.03 24.42 -4.09
N SER A 158 -0.98 24.48 -5.42
CA SER A 158 -2.15 24.28 -6.29
C SER A 158 -2.79 22.88 -6.18
N ASP A 159 -2.02 21.84 -5.91
CA ASP A 159 -2.46 20.47 -5.67
C ASP A 159 -3.39 20.38 -4.44
N LYS A 160 -3.02 21.02 -3.33
CA LYS A 160 -3.85 21.10 -2.11
C LYS A 160 -5.10 21.94 -2.33
N VAL A 161 -5.00 23.03 -3.09
CA VAL A 161 -6.15 23.85 -3.49
C VAL A 161 -7.17 22.99 -4.24
N GLN A 162 -6.73 22.23 -5.24
CA GLN A 162 -7.63 21.37 -6.02
C GLN A 162 -8.27 20.26 -5.17
N LEU A 163 -7.52 19.67 -4.24
CA LEU A 163 -8.03 18.67 -3.30
C LEU A 163 -9.11 19.27 -2.39
N LEU A 164 -8.88 20.45 -1.81
CA LEU A 164 -9.84 21.11 -0.92
C LEU A 164 -11.08 21.61 -1.66
N GLU A 165 -10.93 22.15 -2.87
CA GLU A 165 -12.06 22.60 -3.71
C GLU A 165 -12.99 21.45 -4.10
N THR A 166 -12.46 20.23 -4.20
CA THR A 166 -13.24 19.02 -4.51
C THR A 166 -13.66 18.25 -3.26
N SER A 167 -13.22 18.69 -2.08
CA SER A 167 -13.69 18.19 -0.79
C SER A 167 -15.08 18.73 -0.49
N SER A 168 -15.84 18.02 0.35
CA SER A 168 -17.15 18.48 0.85
C SER A 168 -17.10 18.82 2.35
N GLU A 169 -15.90 19.00 2.90
CA GLU A 169 -15.67 19.35 4.30
C GLU A 169 -15.84 20.85 4.55
N LEU A 170 -16.51 21.21 5.65
CA LEU A 170 -16.69 22.62 6.05
C LEU A 170 -15.42 23.21 6.65
N TYR A 171 -14.63 22.37 7.34
CA TYR A 171 -13.39 22.76 8.01
C TYR A 171 -12.24 21.92 7.50
N ALA A 172 -11.07 22.55 7.37
CA ALA A 172 -9.82 21.88 7.04
C ALA A 172 -8.79 22.11 8.14
N ALA A 173 -8.01 21.06 8.42
CA ALA A 173 -6.87 21.14 9.31
C ALA A 173 -5.59 21.42 8.51
N TYR A 174 -4.73 22.27 9.05
CA TYR A 174 -3.37 22.49 8.55
C TYR A 174 -2.40 22.62 9.72
N TYR A 175 -1.12 22.41 9.44
CA TYR A 175 -0.03 22.54 10.39
C TYR A 175 0.84 23.74 10.03
N CYS A 176 1.36 24.41 11.04
CA CYS A 176 2.39 25.43 10.93
C CYS A 176 3.67 24.94 11.61
N LEU A 177 4.80 25.07 10.92
CA LEU A 177 6.15 24.79 11.42
C LEU A 177 7.03 26.00 11.08
N ASP A 178 7.26 26.88 12.05
CA ASP A 178 8.11 28.07 11.86
C ASP A 178 7.71 28.88 10.60
N GLY A 179 6.43 29.29 10.56
CA GLY A 179 5.85 30.05 9.45
C GLY A 179 5.48 29.23 8.21
N PHE A 180 6.08 28.05 8.00
CA PHE A 180 5.74 27.16 6.90
C PHE A 180 4.41 26.44 7.19
N ILE A 181 3.47 26.51 6.26
CA ILE A 181 2.16 25.85 6.38
C ILE A 181 2.04 24.65 5.45
N ASP A 182 1.37 23.60 5.92
CA ASP A 182 1.09 22.40 5.12
C ASP A 182 -0.15 21.67 5.67
N SER A 183 -0.73 20.76 4.89
CA SER A 183 -1.79 19.86 5.34
C SER A 183 -1.40 18.41 5.12
N TYR A 184 -1.85 17.57 6.05
CA TYR A 184 -1.61 16.14 5.98
C TYR A 184 -2.86 15.35 6.29
N TYR A 185 -2.91 14.18 5.67
CA TYR A 185 -3.95 13.19 5.89
C TYR A 185 -3.70 12.45 7.23
N GLY A 186 -3.92 13.15 8.36
CA GLY A 186 -3.77 12.68 9.74
C GLY A 186 -2.82 13.55 10.58
N ASP A 187 -2.66 13.24 11.86
CA ASP A 187 -1.88 14.09 12.78
C ASP A 187 -0.36 13.91 12.70
N LEU A 188 0.36 14.88 13.27
CA LEU A 188 1.82 14.92 13.40
C LEU A 188 2.25 14.74 14.87
N VAL A 189 3.51 14.38 15.07
CA VAL A 189 4.15 14.40 16.39
C VAL A 189 4.14 15.82 16.99
N PRO A 190 4.30 15.99 18.32
CA PRO A 190 4.21 17.32 18.94
C PRO A 190 5.28 18.31 18.48
N SER A 191 6.51 17.83 18.26
CA SER A 191 7.66 18.67 17.90
C SER A 191 8.68 17.91 17.07
N THR A 192 9.52 18.64 16.34
CA THR A 192 10.54 18.05 15.46
C THR A 192 11.57 17.22 16.23
N GLY A 193 11.77 17.46 17.53
CA GLY A 193 12.70 16.71 18.38
C GLY A 193 12.29 15.26 18.66
N TYR A 194 11.10 14.82 18.21
CA TYR A 194 10.71 13.41 18.17
C TYR A 194 11.36 12.64 17.01
N LEU A 195 11.85 13.32 15.97
CA LEU A 195 12.21 12.74 14.68
C LEU A 195 13.72 12.48 14.52
N ARG A 196 14.39 12.06 15.59
CA ARG A 196 15.87 12.03 15.66
C ARG A 196 16.54 10.98 14.76
N VAL A 197 15.80 9.96 14.35
CA VAL A 197 16.32 8.85 13.55
C VAL A 197 15.74 8.97 12.15
N PHE A 198 16.56 9.41 11.19
CA PHE A 198 16.25 9.43 9.77
C PHE A 198 17.54 9.52 8.95
N ASP A 199 17.43 9.27 7.65
CA ASP A 199 18.46 9.58 6.67
C ASP A 199 17.82 10.12 5.38
N LEU A 200 18.60 10.83 4.58
CA LEU A 200 18.23 11.31 3.26
C LEU A 200 19.41 11.10 2.31
N GLN A 201 19.19 10.28 1.28
CA GLN A 201 20.23 9.89 0.34
C GLN A 201 19.80 10.20 -1.09
N LYS A 202 20.74 10.54 -2.00
CA LYS A 202 20.42 10.63 -3.42
C LYS A 202 19.98 9.24 -3.90
N TYR A 203 18.92 9.22 -4.68
CA TYR A 203 18.44 7.98 -5.28
C TYR A 203 17.93 8.30 -6.68
N LYS A 204 18.60 7.75 -7.71
CA LYS A 204 18.26 8.00 -9.11
C LYS A 204 18.25 9.51 -9.41
N ASN A 205 17.18 10.01 -10.02
CA ASN A 205 16.94 11.41 -10.32
C ASN A 205 16.34 12.20 -9.14
N GLY A 206 16.17 11.57 -7.99
CA GLY A 206 15.53 12.11 -6.81
C GLY A 206 16.35 11.89 -5.54
N MET A 207 15.63 11.81 -4.42
CA MET A 207 16.17 11.48 -3.12
C MET A 207 15.26 10.46 -2.42
N LEU A 208 15.83 9.72 -1.48
CA LEU A 208 15.15 8.71 -0.69
C LEU A 208 15.16 9.13 0.77
N LEU A 209 13.98 9.45 1.32
CA LEU A 209 13.79 9.69 2.74
C LEU A 209 13.66 8.34 3.47
N LEU A 210 14.62 8.05 4.34
CA LEU A 210 14.72 6.81 5.07
C LEU A 210 14.27 7.03 6.53
N PRO A 211 13.11 6.51 6.94
CA PRO A 211 12.66 6.56 8.33
C PRO A 211 13.47 5.58 9.20
N PRO A 212 13.18 5.43 10.50
CA PRO A 212 13.73 4.34 11.32
C PRO A 212 13.46 2.97 10.70
N ASP A 213 14.35 2.00 10.94
CA ASP A 213 14.09 0.60 10.59
C ASP A 213 13.03 0.00 11.53
N PHE A 214 11.76 0.29 11.24
CA PHE A 214 10.62 -0.12 12.05
C PHE A 214 10.44 -1.64 12.17
N ALA A 215 10.97 -2.40 11.19
CA ALA A 215 10.92 -3.86 11.20
C ALA A 215 12.15 -4.50 11.86
N GLY A 216 13.22 -3.72 12.04
CA GLY A 216 14.49 -4.15 12.63
C GLY A 216 14.84 -3.31 13.86
N ASP A 217 15.97 -2.60 13.79
CA ASP A 217 16.39 -1.71 14.88
C ASP A 217 15.91 -0.27 14.65
N CYS A 218 14.86 0.14 15.36
CA CYS A 218 14.28 1.48 15.26
C CYS A 218 15.23 2.61 15.72
N ARG A 219 16.43 2.30 16.23
CA ARG A 219 17.44 3.31 16.62
C ARG A 219 18.29 3.78 15.45
N VAL A 220 18.21 3.09 14.31
CA VAL A 220 18.95 3.43 13.10
C VAL A 220 18.00 3.66 11.92
N PRO A 221 18.38 4.51 10.94
CA PRO A 221 17.62 4.65 9.71
C PRO A 221 17.56 3.32 8.95
N ALA A 222 16.45 3.11 8.25
CA ALA A 222 16.29 2.00 7.32
C ALA A 222 17.40 2.03 6.26
N LYS A 223 17.81 0.84 5.82
CA LYS A 223 18.85 0.70 4.79
C LYS A 223 18.22 0.64 3.40
N MET A 224 18.74 1.46 2.49
CA MET A 224 18.42 1.41 1.07
C MET A 224 18.77 0.03 0.50
N ILE A 225 17.80 -0.57 -0.21
CA ILE A 225 17.95 -1.80 -0.99
C ILE A 225 17.72 -1.46 -2.47
N PRO A 226 18.67 -1.73 -3.38
CA PRO A 226 18.48 -1.45 -4.81
C PRO A 226 17.25 -2.17 -5.39
N GLN A 227 16.38 -1.41 -6.07
CA GLN A 227 15.12 -1.90 -6.63
C GLN A 227 14.87 -1.27 -8.01
N GLU A 228 15.73 -1.63 -8.97
CA GLU A 228 15.78 -1.01 -10.31
C GLU A 228 14.50 -1.22 -11.10
N LYS A 229 14.00 -2.48 -11.15
CA LYS A 229 12.83 -2.82 -11.95
C LYS A 229 11.58 -2.22 -11.33
N LEU A 230 11.48 -2.25 -10.00
CA LEU A 230 10.36 -1.65 -9.28
C LEU A 230 10.32 -0.13 -9.46
N PHE A 231 11.47 0.54 -9.35
CA PHE A 231 11.58 1.98 -9.59
C PHE A 231 11.11 2.34 -11.01
N LYS A 232 11.57 1.60 -12.02
CA LYS A 232 11.14 1.78 -13.40
C LYS A 232 9.62 1.56 -13.55
N ALA A 233 9.05 0.55 -12.91
CA ALA A 233 7.62 0.28 -12.96
C ALA A 233 6.78 1.43 -12.39
N PHE A 234 7.26 2.10 -11.33
CA PHE A 234 6.62 3.32 -10.80
C PHE A 234 6.77 4.50 -11.76
N THR A 235 8.00 4.81 -12.21
CA THR A 235 8.27 6.01 -13.01
C THR A 235 7.61 5.97 -14.39
N ASP A 236 7.56 4.79 -15.03
CA ASP A 236 6.83 4.60 -16.30
C ASP A 236 5.34 4.93 -16.13
N TYR A 237 4.72 4.51 -15.01
CA TYR A 237 3.31 4.79 -14.71
C TYR A 237 3.07 6.25 -14.30
N ILE A 238 3.97 6.87 -13.53
CA ILE A 238 3.86 8.30 -13.18
C ILE A 238 3.94 9.17 -14.45
N ARG A 239 4.82 8.81 -15.40
CA ARG A 239 4.89 9.49 -16.70
C ARG A 239 3.59 9.36 -17.47
N PHE A 240 2.98 8.17 -17.46
CA PHE A 240 1.68 7.95 -18.10
C PHE A 240 0.56 8.78 -17.46
N ASN A 241 0.50 8.82 -16.13
CA ASN A 241 -0.44 9.65 -15.37
C ASN A 241 -0.39 11.12 -15.80
N GLY A 242 0.83 11.66 -15.98
CA GLY A 242 1.03 13.01 -16.50
C GLY A 242 0.50 13.23 -17.93
N ILE A 243 0.59 12.23 -18.80
CA ILE A 243 0.04 12.27 -20.18
C ILE A 243 -1.50 12.23 -20.17
N VAL A 244 -2.08 11.42 -19.27
CA VAL A 244 -3.53 11.32 -19.10
C VAL A 244 -4.12 12.58 -18.44
N GLY A 245 -3.28 13.37 -17.78
CA GLY A 245 -3.68 14.60 -17.08
C GLY A 245 -4.28 14.34 -15.70
N VAL A 246 -3.89 13.25 -15.05
CA VAL A 246 -4.31 12.91 -13.68
C VAL A 246 -3.10 12.44 -12.90
N SER A 247 -2.63 13.24 -11.97
CA SER A 247 -1.46 12.97 -11.12
C SER A 247 -1.82 12.92 -9.64
N ASN A 248 -2.91 13.58 -9.22
CA ASN A 248 -3.38 13.60 -7.84
C ASN A 248 -4.91 13.46 -7.73
N VAL A 249 -5.39 13.25 -6.50
CA VAL A 249 -6.81 13.06 -6.19
C VAL A 249 -7.67 14.28 -6.55
N GLY A 250 -7.16 15.50 -6.36
CA GLY A 250 -7.87 16.72 -6.74
C GLY A 250 -8.19 16.78 -8.24
N GLU A 251 -7.22 16.45 -9.09
CA GLU A 251 -7.40 16.36 -10.55
C GLU A 251 -8.40 15.27 -10.94
N LEU A 252 -8.29 14.08 -10.33
CA LEU A 252 -9.24 12.98 -10.54
C LEU A 252 -10.66 13.41 -10.17
N ASN A 253 -10.84 14.03 -9.00
CA ASN A 253 -12.13 14.49 -8.53
C ASN A 253 -12.75 15.53 -9.48
N LYS A 254 -11.96 16.48 -9.99
CA LYS A 254 -12.44 17.47 -10.98
C LYS A 254 -12.93 16.81 -12.28
N ILE A 255 -12.26 15.74 -12.72
CA ILE A 255 -12.71 14.94 -13.88
C ILE A 255 -14.05 14.25 -13.59
N VAL A 256 -14.19 13.67 -12.40
CA VAL A 256 -15.43 12.99 -11.98
C VAL A 256 -16.60 13.98 -11.88
N GLU A 257 -16.39 15.16 -11.30
CA GLU A 257 -17.41 16.21 -11.18
C GLU A 257 -17.93 16.69 -12.54
N LYS A 258 -17.03 16.84 -13.52
CA LYS A 258 -17.40 17.25 -14.88
C LYS A 258 -18.12 16.17 -15.67
N ARG A 259 -18.07 14.90 -15.23
CA ARG A 259 -18.63 13.67 -15.84
C ARG A 259 -18.20 13.34 -17.28
N SER A 260 -17.75 14.30 -18.08
CA SER A 260 -17.52 14.13 -19.52
C SER A 260 -16.36 13.20 -19.86
N ASN A 261 -15.40 12.98 -18.94
CA ASN A 261 -14.13 12.33 -19.24
C ASN A 261 -13.85 11.06 -18.42
N VAL A 262 -14.77 10.64 -17.55
CA VAL A 262 -14.56 9.44 -16.69
C VAL A 262 -14.49 8.17 -17.54
N ASP A 263 -15.38 8.02 -18.52
CA ASP A 263 -15.36 6.88 -19.46
C ASP A 263 -14.03 6.79 -20.20
N MET A 264 -13.53 7.93 -20.69
CA MET A 264 -12.26 7.98 -21.41
C MET A 264 -11.08 7.61 -20.50
N LEU A 265 -11.08 8.11 -19.25
CA LEU A 265 -10.06 7.77 -18.25
C LEU A 265 -10.04 6.25 -17.99
N ILE A 266 -11.21 5.64 -17.79
CA ILE A 266 -11.34 4.19 -17.58
C ILE A 266 -10.81 3.43 -18.80
N ASN A 267 -11.27 3.79 -20.00
CA ASN A 267 -10.85 3.12 -21.24
C ASN A 267 -9.34 3.23 -21.47
N VAL A 268 -8.75 4.39 -21.25
CA VAL A 268 -7.31 4.64 -21.43
C VAL A 268 -6.48 3.81 -20.44
N ALA A 269 -6.88 3.78 -19.17
CA ALA A 269 -6.20 2.99 -18.15
C ALA A 269 -6.32 1.47 -18.40
N GLU A 270 -7.48 0.98 -18.82
CA GLU A 270 -7.67 -0.44 -19.19
C GLU A 270 -6.91 -0.83 -20.45
N THR A 271 -6.86 0.06 -21.45
CA THR A 271 -6.07 -0.13 -22.68
C THR A 271 -4.57 -0.18 -22.35
N LEU A 272 -4.09 0.65 -21.42
CA LEU A 272 -2.69 0.58 -20.97
C LEU A 272 -2.37 -0.78 -20.35
N HIS A 273 -3.22 -1.26 -19.44
CA HIS A 273 -3.06 -2.59 -18.85
C HIS A 273 -3.00 -3.66 -19.93
N ASP A 274 -3.89 -3.59 -20.92
CA ASP A 274 -3.93 -4.56 -22.01
C ASP A 274 -2.66 -4.53 -22.86
N LYS A 275 -2.18 -3.34 -23.22
CA LYS A 275 -0.94 -3.15 -23.97
C LYS A 275 0.28 -3.71 -23.24
N ILE A 276 0.36 -3.52 -21.92
CA ILE A 276 1.48 -4.04 -21.12
C ILE A 276 1.41 -5.57 -21.01
N ILE A 277 0.22 -6.13 -20.78
CA ILE A 277 0.04 -7.59 -20.72
C ILE A 277 0.36 -8.22 -22.08
N GLY A 278 -0.08 -7.62 -23.19
CA GLY A 278 0.27 -8.06 -24.54
C GLY A 278 1.79 -8.05 -24.77
N ARG A 279 2.48 -6.97 -24.41
CA ARG A 279 3.95 -6.91 -24.50
C ARG A 279 4.63 -8.02 -23.68
N ILE A 280 4.15 -8.31 -22.47
CA ILE A 280 4.67 -9.40 -21.65
C ILE A 280 4.42 -10.75 -22.33
N ALA A 281 3.25 -10.94 -22.95
CA ALA A 281 2.94 -12.15 -23.71
C ALA A 281 3.88 -12.32 -24.91
N ASP A 282 4.17 -11.23 -25.63
CA ASP A 282 5.09 -11.24 -26.77
C ASP A 282 6.51 -11.64 -26.36
N GLU A 283 7.01 -11.09 -25.25
CA GLU A 283 8.33 -11.45 -24.69
C GLU A 283 8.39 -12.93 -24.26
N ILE A 284 7.31 -13.43 -23.65
CA ILE A 284 7.18 -14.85 -23.29
C ILE A 284 7.18 -15.71 -24.56
N THR A 285 6.43 -15.33 -25.58
CA THR A 285 6.33 -16.04 -26.88
C THR A 285 7.68 -16.10 -27.58
N GLU A 286 8.43 -14.99 -27.61
CA GLU A 286 9.77 -14.93 -28.19
C GLU A 286 10.71 -15.93 -27.48
N ARG A 287 10.80 -15.84 -26.15
CA ARG A 287 11.66 -16.74 -25.35
C ARG A 287 11.20 -18.19 -25.42
N TYR A 288 9.91 -18.45 -25.62
CA TYR A 288 9.38 -19.79 -25.86
C TYR A 288 9.91 -20.38 -27.18
N HIS A 289 9.87 -19.62 -28.27
CA HIS A 289 10.35 -20.06 -29.59
C HIS A 289 11.87 -20.25 -29.65
N GLU A 290 12.64 -19.52 -28.84
CA GLU A 290 14.09 -19.73 -28.67
C GLU A 290 14.44 -21.03 -27.90
N GLY A 291 13.44 -21.82 -27.48
CA GLY A 291 13.64 -23.03 -26.68
C GLY A 291 13.78 -22.78 -25.18
N GLY A 292 13.46 -21.55 -24.72
CA GLY A 292 13.45 -21.13 -23.33
C GLY A 292 12.07 -21.29 -22.65
N ALA A 293 11.59 -20.22 -22.00
CA ALA A 293 10.36 -20.09 -21.19
C ALA A 293 9.28 -21.15 -21.45
N ARG A 294 9.29 -22.25 -20.67
CA ARG A 294 8.23 -23.27 -20.64
C ARG A 294 7.28 -23.10 -19.45
N VAL A 295 7.74 -22.41 -18.41
CA VAL A 295 7.01 -22.16 -17.16
C VAL A 295 6.99 -20.66 -16.91
N VAL A 296 5.79 -20.09 -16.88
CA VAL A 296 5.55 -18.70 -16.52
C VAL A 296 5.04 -18.64 -15.09
N LEU A 297 5.73 -17.92 -14.22
CA LEU A 297 5.43 -17.76 -12.80
C LEU A 297 4.92 -16.35 -12.56
N VAL A 298 3.62 -16.20 -12.31
CA VAL A 298 2.98 -14.92 -11.98
C VAL A 298 2.83 -14.82 -10.48
N ALA A 299 3.55 -13.89 -9.87
CA ALA A 299 3.59 -13.77 -8.43
C ALA A 299 3.56 -12.32 -7.95
N GLY A 300 3.23 -12.15 -6.68
CA GLY A 300 2.84 -10.85 -6.17
C GLY A 300 2.09 -11.00 -4.85
N PRO A 301 2.05 -9.93 -4.06
CA PRO A 301 1.50 -10.00 -2.71
C PRO A 301 -0.03 -10.14 -2.70
N SER A 302 -0.67 -10.30 -1.53
CA SER A 302 -2.13 -10.52 -1.45
C SER A 302 -2.92 -9.38 -2.13
N SER A 303 -3.98 -9.71 -2.85
CA SER A 303 -4.86 -8.71 -3.49
C SER A 303 -4.17 -7.81 -4.53
N SER A 304 -3.05 -8.27 -5.11
CA SER A 304 -2.43 -7.59 -6.25
C SER A 304 -3.10 -7.90 -7.60
N GLY A 305 -4.10 -8.78 -7.65
CA GLY A 305 -4.82 -9.12 -8.89
C GLY A 305 -4.09 -10.11 -9.80
N LYS A 306 -3.17 -10.91 -9.25
CA LYS A 306 -2.46 -12.00 -9.95
C LYS A 306 -3.41 -12.84 -10.78
N THR A 307 -4.48 -13.36 -10.17
CA THR A 307 -5.39 -14.31 -10.80
C THR A 307 -6.00 -13.73 -12.08
N THR A 308 -6.47 -12.47 -12.06
CA THR A 308 -6.97 -11.83 -13.28
C THR A 308 -5.88 -11.50 -14.28
N THR A 309 -4.72 -11.00 -13.84
CA THR A 309 -3.57 -10.77 -14.73
C THR A 309 -3.16 -12.05 -15.46
N THR A 310 -3.10 -13.17 -14.75
CA THR A 310 -2.79 -14.49 -15.30
C THR A 310 -3.83 -14.92 -16.34
N LYS A 311 -5.13 -14.74 -16.07
CA LYS A 311 -6.18 -15.06 -17.04
C LYS A 311 -6.13 -14.15 -18.28
N ARG A 312 -5.85 -12.85 -18.13
CA ARG A 312 -5.66 -11.93 -19.26
C ARG A 312 -4.42 -12.30 -20.08
N LEU A 313 -3.30 -12.59 -19.40
CA LEU A 313 -2.09 -13.07 -20.05
C LEU A 313 -2.34 -14.36 -20.84
N SER A 314 -3.16 -15.27 -20.32
CA SER A 314 -3.55 -16.49 -21.03
C SER A 314 -4.26 -16.21 -22.37
N ILE A 315 -5.09 -15.16 -22.44
CA ILE A 315 -5.77 -14.75 -23.68
C ILE A 315 -4.75 -14.23 -24.71
N HIS A 316 -3.82 -13.38 -24.28
CA HIS A 316 -2.76 -12.86 -25.15
C HIS A 316 -1.84 -13.99 -25.66
N LEU A 317 -1.47 -14.96 -24.80
CA LEU A 317 -0.70 -16.13 -25.23
C LEU A 317 -1.46 -16.99 -26.25
N LEU A 318 -2.77 -17.19 -26.06
CA LEU A 318 -3.62 -17.87 -27.04
C LEU A 318 -3.68 -17.13 -28.37
N ALA A 319 -3.75 -15.79 -28.34
CA ALA A 319 -3.68 -14.96 -29.55
C ALA A 319 -2.32 -15.10 -30.25
N ASN A 320 -1.25 -15.32 -29.48
CA ASN A 320 0.09 -15.65 -29.96
C ASN A 320 0.26 -17.13 -30.36
N LEU A 321 -0.83 -17.89 -30.48
CA LEU A 321 -0.87 -19.31 -30.87
C LEU A 321 -0.16 -20.28 -29.91
N ILE A 322 0.09 -19.84 -28.67
CA ILE A 322 0.62 -20.68 -27.59
C ILE A 322 -0.54 -21.04 -26.66
N LYS A 323 -0.67 -22.33 -26.29
CA LYS A 323 -1.75 -22.82 -25.43
C LYS A 323 -1.32 -22.77 -23.95
N PRO A 324 -1.79 -21.79 -23.15
CA PRO A 324 -1.48 -21.76 -21.72
C PRO A 324 -2.23 -22.85 -20.98
N GLN A 325 -1.54 -23.51 -20.05
CA GLN A 325 -2.06 -24.48 -19.11
C GLN A 325 -1.91 -23.91 -17.70
N MET A 326 -3.03 -23.56 -17.07
CA MET A 326 -3.02 -22.82 -15.81
C MET A 326 -2.96 -23.73 -14.59
N ILE A 327 -2.11 -23.40 -13.62
CA ILE A 327 -2.05 -24.03 -12.30
C ILE A 327 -2.04 -22.95 -11.22
N SER A 328 -2.95 -22.99 -10.26
CA SER A 328 -2.84 -22.16 -9.05
C SER A 328 -1.91 -22.84 -8.05
N LEU A 329 -0.93 -22.12 -7.52
CA LEU A 329 -0.04 -22.62 -6.47
C LEU A 329 -0.81 -22.94 -5.19
N ASP A 330 -1.94 -22.26 -4.94
CA ASP A 330 -2.81 -22.52 -3.80
C ASP A 330 -3.33 -23.97 -3.78
N ASN A 331 -3.42 -24.64 -4.94
CA ASN A 331 -3.80 -26.05 -5.00
C ASN A 331 -2.77 -27.00 -4.37
N TYR A 332 -1.55 -26.52 -4.13
CA TYR A 332 -0.46 -27.26 -3.50
C TYR A 332 -0.27 -26.91 -2.02
N PHE A 333 -1.21 -26.20 -1.37
CA PHE A 333 -1.19 -26.07 0.08
C PHE A 333 -1.16 -27.45 0.75
N VAL A 334 -0.34 -27.60 1.79
CA VAL A 334 -0.40 -28.75 2.71
C VAL A 334 -1.73 -28.74 3.46
N ASP A 335 -2.15 -29.90 3.96
CA ASP A 335 -3.33 -29.97 4.82
C ASP A 335 -3.16 -29.03 6.03
N ARG A 336 -4.27 -28.44 6.50
CA ARG A 336 -4.28 -27.37 7.51
C ARG A 336 -3.47 -27.73 8.76
N GLU A 337 -3.52 -28.99 9.19
CA GLU A 337 -2.78 -29.48 10.36
C GLU A 337 -1.25 -29.48 10.19
N HIS A 338 -0.77 -29.49 8.95
CA HIS A 338 0.65 -29.44 8.58
C HIS A 338 1.11 -28.03 8.20
N THR A 339 0.20 -27.04 8.17
CA THR A 339 0.57 -25.66 7.89
C THR A 339 1.53 -25.15 8.98
N PRO A 340 2.68 -24.54 8.62
CA PRO A 340 3.59 -23.97 9.59
C PRO A 340 2.91 -22.99 10.53
N ARG A 341 3.45 -22.86 11.74
CA ARG A 341 2.98 -21.88 12.73
C ARG A 341 3.99 -20.76 12.90
N ASP A 342 3.49 -19.55 13.14
CA ASP A 342 4.29 -18.39 13.44
C ASP A 342 4.76 -18.37 14.90
N GLU A 343 5.46 -17.30 15.27
CA GLU A 343 6.02 -17.08 16.62
C GLU A 343 4.94 -17.03 17.73
N HIS A 344 3.68 -16.82 17.36
CA HIS A 344 2.54 -16.78 18.28
C HIS A 344 1.75 -18.10 18.28
N GLY A 345 2.18 -19.11 17.52
CA GLY A 345 1.53 -20.41 17.42
C GLY A 345 0.32 -20.44 16.47
N GLU A 346 0.08 -19.35 15.74
CA GLU A 346 -0.98 -19.23 14.73
C GLU A 346 -0.49 -19.74 13.37
N TYR A 347 -1.41 -20.19 12.50
CA TYR A 347 -1.03 -20.70 11.17
C TYR A 347 -0.45 -19.61 10.26
N ASP A 348 0.77 -19.81 9.76
CA ASP A 348 1.45 -18.94 8.78
C ASP A 348 1.15 -19.42 7.35
N TYR A 349 -0.01 -19.02 6.84
CA TYR A 349 -0.43 -19.34 5.46
C TYR A 349 0.41 -18.63 4.38
N GLU A 350 1.19 -17.61 4.75
CA GLU A 350 2.09 -16.92 3.82
C GLU A 350 3.49 -17.55 3.82
N SER A 351 3.73 -18.60 4.61
CA SER A 351 4.98 -19.35 4.59
C SER A 351 5.14 -20.11 3.29
N LEU A 352 6.35 -20.08 2.71
CA LEU A 352 6.67 -20.94 1.56
C LEU A 352 6.38 -22.42 1.86
N TYR A 353 6.60 -22.85 3.10
CA TYR A 353 6.38 -24.23 3.55
C TYR A 353 4.92 -24.55 3.88
N ALA A 354 4.00 -23.59 3.73
CA ALA A 354 2.58 -23.92 3.62
C ALA A 354 2.28 -24.63 2.29
N LEU A 355 3.15 -24.52 1.28
CA LEU A 355 3.07 -25.32 0.06
C LEU A 355 3.85 -26.64 0.23
N ASP A 356 3.30 -27.69 -0.37
CA ASP A 356 4.01 -28.95 -0.58
C ASP A 356 4.94 -28.82 -1.78
N ILE A 357 6.12 -28.26 -1.50
CA ILE A 357 7.15 -27.97 -2.50
C ILE A 357 7.62 -29.26 -3.19
N GLU A 358 7.66 -30.38 -2.47
CA GLU A 358 8.10 -31.66 -3.02
C GLU A 358 7.12 -32.17 -4.08
N GLN A 359 5.84 -32.29 -3.72
CA GLN A 359 4.80 -32.73 -4.66
C GLN A 359 4.66 -31.75 -5.83
N PHE A 360 4.75 -30.44 -5.56
CA PHE A 360 4.74 -29.42 -6.60
C PHE A 360 5.88 -29.60 -7.62
N ASN A 361 7.13 -29.78 -7.16
CA ASN A 361 8.26 -29.96 -8.06
C ASN A 361 8.18 -31.31 -8.80
N LYS A 362 7.66 -32.36 -8.16
CA LYS A 362 7.43 -33.66 -8.82
C LYS A 362 6.46 -33.51 -10.00
N ASP A 363 5.32 -32.88 -9.76
CA ASP A 363 4.27 -32.66 -10.77
C ASP A 363 4.76 -31.72 -11.87
N LEU A 364 5.46 -30.64 -11.52
CA LEU A 364 6.03 -29.70 -12.47
C LEU A 364 7.04 -30.36 -13.41
N ASN A 365 7.96 -31.17 -12.89
CA ASN A 365 8.94 -31.88 -13.72
C ASN A 365 8.28 -32.93 -14.62
N ALA A 366 7.28 -33.65 -14.13
CA ALA A 366 6.50 -34.59 -14.94
C ALA A 366 5.80 -33.89 -16.11
N LEU A 367 5.15 -32.75 -15.86
CA LEU A 367 4.52 -31.94 -16.90
C LEU A 367 5.51 -31.45 -17.96
N ILE A 368 6.69 -30.96 -17.55
CA ILE A 368 7.75 -30.51 -18.48
C ILE A 368 8.27 -31.66 -19.35
N ARG A 369 8.27 -32.90 -18.85
CA ARG A 369 8.58 -34.11 -19.64
C ARG A 369 7.43 -34.58 -20.54
N GLY A 370 6.29 -33.89 -20.53
CA GLY A 370 5.10 -34.26 -21.31
C GLY A 370 4.29 -35.40 -20.69
N GLU A 371 4.52 -35.74 -19.42
CA GLU A 371 3.76 -36.76 -18.70
C GLU A 371 2.39 -36.21 -18.28
N LYS A 372 1.41 -37.12 -18.14
CA LYS A 372 0.08 -36.80 -17.64
C LYS A 372 0.08 -36.81 -16.12
N VAL A 373 -0.34 -35.72 -15.50
CA VAL A 373 -0.35 -35.52 -14.04
C VAL A 373 -1.79 -35.34 -13.54
N ALA A 374 -2.11 -35.96 -12.40
CA ALA A 374 -3.37 -35.72 -11.70
C ALA A 374 -3.28 -34.39 -10.93
N MET A 375 -4.22 -33.48 -11.18
CA MET A 375 -4.15 -32.13 -10.62
C MET A 375 -4.81 -32.07 -9.25
N PRO A 376 -4.11 -31.57 -8.21
CA PRO A 376 -4.74 -31.32 -6.93
C PRO A 376 -5.64 -30.09 -6.98
N THR A 377 -6.59 -30.04 -6.06
CA THR A 377 -7.35 -28.84 -5.68
C THR A 377 -7.28 -28.70 -4.17
N TYR A 378 -7.06 -27.49 -3.66
CA TYR A 378 -7.14 -27.25 -2.22
C TYR A 378 -8.53 -26.76 -1.84
N ASP A 379 -9.19 -27.47 -0.92
CA ASP A 379 -10.48 -27.06 -0.37
C ASP A 379 -10.24 -26.19 0.87
N PHE A 380 -10.50 -24.89 0.76
CA PHE A 380 -10.31 -23.94 1.86
C PHE A 380 -11.27 -24.15 3.04
N ALA A 381 -12.46 -24.72 2.80
CA ALA A 381 -13.42 -24.99 3.86
C ALA A 381 -12.93 -26.15 4.74
N THR A 382 -12.57 -27.28 4.11
CA THR A 382 -12.04 -28.45 4.85
C THR A 382 -10.58 -28.28 5.26
N GLY A 383 -9.83 -27.41 4.57
CA GLY A 383 -8.40 -27.23 4.75
C GLY A 383 -7.60 -28.44 4.31
N LYS A 384 -8.01 -29.09 3.21
CA LYS A 384 -7.37 -30.33 2.73
C LYS A 384 -7.18 -30.31 1.22
N ARG A 385 -6.11 -30.98 0.78
CA ARG A 385 -5.90 -31.26 -0.65
C ARG A 385 -6.78 -32.42 -1.11
N VAL A 386 -7.43 -32.24 -2.25
CA VAL A 386 -8.30 -33.26 -2.87
C VAL A 386 -7.98 -33.42 -4.35
N TYR A 387 -8.18 -34.63 -4.87
CA TYR A 387 -8.06 -34.95 -6.29
C TYR A 387 -9.44 -35.25 -6.85
N LYS A 388 -9.92 -34.41 -7.78
CA LYS A 388 -11.28 -34.49 -8.34
C LYS A 388 -11.35 -35.29 -9.64
N GLY A 389 -10.24 -35.91 -10.06
CA GLY A 389 -10.10 -36.61 -11.34
C GLY A 389 -9.60 -35.74 -12.50
N ASP A 390 -9.37 -34.45 -12.25
CA ASP A 390 -8.77 -33.55 -13.22
C ASP A 390 -7.32 -33.95 -13.51
N THR A 391 -6.91 -33.86 -14.78
CA THR A 391 -5.56 -34.21 -15.20
C THR A 391 -5.02 -33.19 -16.19
N LEU A 392 -3.71 -32.99 -16.19
CA LEU A 392 -3.01 -32.07 -17.08
C LEU A 392 -1.87 -32.76 -17.81
N GLN A 393 -1.62 -32.37 -19.05
CA GLN A 393 -0.48 -32.81 -19.86
C GLN A 393 -0.08 -31.67 -20.79
N LEU A 394 1.22 -31.39 -20.89
CA LEU A 394 1.74 -30.40 -21.83
C LEU A 394 1.92 -31.02 -23.22
N THR A 395 1.60 -30.24 -24.25
CA THR A 395 1.87 -30.57 -25.66
C THR A 395 2.96 -29.64 -26.21
N ASP A 396 3.44 -29.89 -27.43
CA ASP A 396 4.52 -29.11 -28.08
C ASP A 396 4.22 -27.61 -28.27
N ASN A 397 2.94 -27.22 -28.22
CA ASN A 397 2.49 -25.82 -28.29
C ASN A 397 1.91 -25.33 -26.96
N SER A 398 2.15 -26.05 -25.86
CA SER A 398 1.65 -25.67 -24.54
C SER A 398 2.72 -24.95 -23.73
N ILE A 399 2.30 -23.94 -22.97
CA ILE A 399 3.13 -23.28 -21.95
C ILE A 399 2.43 -23.40 -20.60
N LEU A 400 3.20 -23.61 -19.54
CA LEU A 400 2.65 -23.69 -18.21
C LEU A 400 2.58 -22.29 -17.60
N LEU A 401 1.41 -21.92 -17.06
CA LEU A 401 1.17 -20.62 -16.48
C LEU A 401 0.71 -20.79 -15.03
N MET A 402 1.53 -20.36 -14.08
CA MET A 402 1.30 -20.60 -12.66
C MET A 402 1.13 -19.29 -11.93
N GLU A 403 0.17 -19.23 -11.00
CA GLU A 403 -0.03 -18.05 -10.17
C GLU A 403 -0.02 -18.38 -8.68
N GLY A 404 0.55 -17.48 -7.88
CA GLY A 404 0.52 -17.54 -6.43
C GLY A 404 1.54 -16.61 -5.79
N ILE A 405 1.58 -16.56 -4.47
CA ILE A 405 2.40 -15.57 -3.75
C ILE A 405 3.92 -15.84 -3.81
N HIS A 406 4.34 -17.10 -4.05
CA HIS A 406 5.73 -17.53 -3.99
C HIS A 406 6.44 -17.72 -5.33
N GLY A 407 5.79 -17.45 -6.47
CA GLY A 407 6.33 -17.74 -7.81
C GLY A 407 7.71 -17.12 -8.11
N LEU A 408 8.13 -16.07 -7.39
CA LEU A 408 9.44 -15.45 -7.56
C LEU A 408 10.52 -16.00 -6.61
N ASN A 409 10.13 -16.78 -5.61
CA ASN A 409 11.03 -17.38 -4.65
C ASN A 409 11.81 -18.54 -5.32
N PRO A 410 13.15 -18.48 -5.42
CA PRO A 410 13.93 -19.52 -6.08
C PRO A 410 13.73 -20.91 -5.49
N GLU A 411 13.48 -21.02 -4.18
CA GLU A 411 13.28 -22.30 -3.49
C GLU A 411 12.04 -23.06 -3.99
N LEU A 412 10.99 -22.35 -4.43
CA LEU A 412 9.76 -22.96 -4.94
C LEU A 412 10.04 -23.83 -6.19
N THR A 413 10.91 -23.35 -7.08
CA THR A 413 11.16 -23.97 -8.40
C THR A 413 12.62 -24.38 -8.59
N LYS A 414 13.32 -24.71 -7.51
CA LYS A 414 14.76 -25.02 -7.52
C LYS A 414 15.16 -26.15 -8.47
N SER A 415 14.23 -27.07 -8.76
CA SER A 415 14.48 -28.20 -9.67
C SER A 415 14.42 -27.83 -11.16
N ILE A 416 13.89 -26.64 -11.49
CA ILE A 416 13.68 -26.20 -12.87
C ILE A 416 14.81 -25.25 -13.30
N PRO A 417 15.41 -25.43 -14.49
CA PRO A 417 16.44 -24.51 -14.99
C PRO A 417 15.90 -23.09 -15.23
N GLU A 418 16.67 -22.06 -14.87
CA GLU A 418 16.25 -20.64 -15.03
C GLU A 418 15.88 -20.27 -16.46
N LYS A 419 16.56 -20.84 -17.47
CA LYS A 419 16.24 -20.60 -18.89
C LYS A 419 14.81 -21.01 -19.28
N GLN A 420 14.22 -21.97 -18.57
CA GLN A 420 12.85 -22.45 -18.80
C GLN A 420 11.81 -21.63 -18.04
N LYS A 421 12.21 -20.68 -17.19
CA LYS A 421 11.32 -19.84 -16.40
C LYS A 421 11.13 -18.48 -17.06
N PHE A 422 9.93 -17.94 -16.94
CA PHE A 422 9.65 -16.52 -17.10
C PHE A 422 8.85 -16.04 -15.88
N LYS A 423 9.29 -14.98 -15.23
CA LYS A 423 8.77 -14.53 -13.94
C LYS A 423 8.11 -13.17 -14.08
N VAL A 424 6.84 -13.08 -13.70
CA VAL A 424 6.06 -11.83 -13.74
C VAL A 424 5.73 -11.41 -12.32
N TYR A 425 6.17 -10.23 -11.90
CA TYR A 425 5.73 -9.61 -10.65
C TYR A 425 4.50 -8.75 -10.87
N VAL A 426 3.43 -9.03 -10.14
CA VAL A 426 2.16 -8.29 -10.20
C VAL A 426 1.91 -7.62 -8.85
N SER A 427 1.84 -6.29 -8.84
CA SER A 427 1.59 -5.51 -7.62
C SER A 427 0.66 -4.33 -7.89
N ALA A 428 -0.05 -3.86 -6.86
CA ALA A 428 -0.87 -2.64 -6.96
C ALA A 428 0.02 -1.43 -6.64
N LEU A 429 0.88 -1.06 -7.60
CA LEU A 429 1.81 0.07 -7.46
C LEU A 429 1.04 1.37 -7.69
N THR A 430 0.24 1.77 -6.71
CA THR A 430 -0.57 2.98 -6.79
C THR A 430 0.32 4.20 -6.98
N THR A 431 0.12 4.89 -8.10
CA THR A 431 0.92 6.04 -8.56
C THR A 431 0.17 7.37 -8.45
N LEU A 432 -1.11 7.32 -8.06
CA LEU A 432 -1.90 8.50 -7.74
C LEU A 432 -1.52 9.00 -6.35
N SER A 433 -1.20 10.29 -6.20
CA SER A 433 -1.01 10.90 -4.89
C SER A 433 -2.28 11.57 -4.38
N ILE A 434 -2.41 11.79 -3.08
CA ILE A 434 -3.49 12.62 -2.52
C ILE A 434 -3.20 14.09 -2.90
N ASP A 435 -1.98 14.53 -2.64
CA ASP A 435 -1.40 15.81 -3.04
C ASP A 435 0.13 15.65 -3.19
N ASP A 436 0.91 16.71 -3.36
CA ASP A 436 2.36 16.60 -3.58
C ASP A 436 3.14 16.12 -2.33
N HIS A 437 2.59 16.25 -1.11
CA HIS A 437 3.25 15.82 0.14
C HIS A 437 2.55 14.62 0.81
N ASN A 438 1.41 14.18 0.29
CA ASN A 438 0.64 13.04 0.78
C ASN A 438 0.48 12.01 -0.36
N TRP A 439 1.16 10.87 -0.27
CA TRP A 439 1.02 9.79 -1.24
C TRP A 439 -0.10 8.82 -0.85
N VAL A 440 -0.54 7.99 -1.80
CA VAL A 440 -1.44 6.87 -1.52
C VAL A 440 -0.62 5.61 -1.24
N PRO A 441 -0.70 5.01 -0.04
CA PRO A 441 0.02 3.77 0.25
C PRO A 441 -0.49 2.60 -0.59
N THR A 442 0.41 1.88 -1.25
CA THR A 442 0.08 0.66 -2.01
C THR A 442 -0.57 -0.40 -1.12
N THR A 443 -0.21 -0.43 0.16
CA THR A 443 -0.79 -1.30 1.19
C THR A 443 -2.26 -1.03 1.42
N ASP A 444 -2.69 0.23 1.35
CA ASP A 444 -4.07 0.64 1.63
C ASP A 444 -5.00 0.23 0.50
N ASN A 445 -4.57 0.47 -0.74
CA ASN A 445 -5.31 0.00 -1.92
C ASN A 445 -5.50 -1.53 -1.86
N ARG A 446 -4.43 -2.27 -1.54
CA ARG A 446 -4.50 -3.74 -1.42
C ARG A 446 -5.37 -4.22 -0.26
N LEU A 447 -5.35 -3.53 0.88
CA LEU A 447 -6.23 -3.83 2.01
C LEU A 447 -7.70 -3.59 1.63
N LEU A 448 -8.01 -2.48 0.94
CA LEU A 448 -9.36 -2.20 0.45
C LEU A 448 -9.84 -3.27 -0.55
N ARG A 449 -9.01 -3.62 -1.54
CA ARG A 449 -9.25 -4.75 -2.45
C ARG A 449 -9.54 -6.04 -1.68
N ARG A 450 -8.76 -6.31 -0.62
CA ARG A 450 -8.92 -7.51 0.22
C ARG A 450 -10.24 -7.50 0.98
N ILE A 451 -10.59 -6.41 1.66
CA ILE A 451 -11.84 -6.26 2.43
C ILE A 451 -13.05 -6.53 1.53
N ILE A 452 -13.07 -5.92 0.33
CA ILE A 452 -14.17 -6.08 -0.61
C ILE A 452 -14.30 -7.55 -1.06
N ARG A 453 -13.20 -8.16 -1.50
CA ARG A 453 -13.18 -9.54 -2.01
C ARG A 453 -13.50 -10.56 -0.91
N ASP A 454 -12.87 -10.44 0.25
CA ASP A 454 -13.03 -11.39 1.35
C ASP A 454 -14.48 -11.35 1.87
N TYR A 455 -15.11 -10.17 1.93
CA TYR A 455 -16.55 -10.06 2.21
C TYR A 455 -17.40 -10.70 1.11
N LYS A 456 -17.16 -10.35 -0.16
CA LYS A 456 -18.01 -10.76 -1.27
C LYS A 456 -17.96 -12.25 -1.57
N TYR A 457 -16.78 -12.86 -1.55
CA TYR A 457 -16.57 -14.24 -1.99
C TYR A 457 -16.31 -15.24 -0.87
N ARG A 458 -15.94 -14.75 0.33
CA ARG A 458 -15.57 -15.63 1.46
C ARG A 458 -16.45 -15.42 2.70
N GLY A 459 -17.35 -14.43 2.69
CA GLY A 459 -18.20 -14.10 3.84
C GLY A 459 -17.42 -13.58 5.05
N ILE A 460 -16.19 -13.13 4.87
CA ILE A 460 -15.32 -12.63 5.94
C ILE A 460 -15.59 -11.14 6.16
N SER A 461 -15.74 -10.72 7.41
CA SER A 461 -16.04 -9.31 7.71
C SER A 461 -14.82 -8.39 7.49
N ALA A 462 -15.08 -7.07 7.39
CA ALA A 462 -14.00 -6.09 7.36
C ALA A 462 -13.16 -6.12 8.64
N LEU A 463 -13.80 -6.37 9.79
CA LEU A 463 -13.13 -6.55 11.08
C LEU A 463 -12.12 -7.69 11.00
N ASP A 464 -12.56 -8.90 10.65
CA ASP A 464 -11.69 -10.08 10.58
C ASP A 464 -10.54 -9.90 9.57
N THR A 465 -10.82 -9.23 8.45
CA THR A 465 -9.80 -8.92 7.44
C THR A 465 -8.73 -7.98 8.00
N ILE A 466 -9.14 -6.91 8.71
CA ILE A 466 -8.23 -5.96 9.34
C ILE A 466 -7.41 -6.65 10.44
N THR A 467 -8.05 -7.47 11.29
CA THR A 467 -7.39 -8.24 12.35
C THR A 467 -6.25 -9.11 11.80
N ARG A 468 -6.45 -9.77 10.65
CA ARG A 468 -5.44 -10.66 10.03
C ARG A 468 -4.39 -9.93 9.20
N TRP A 469 -4.63 -8.68 8.81
CA TRP A 469 -3.76 -7.94 7.90
C TRP A 469 -2.30 -7.84 8.37
N PRO A 470 -1.98 -7.62 9.66
CA PRO A 470 -0.59 -7.60 10.12
C PRO A 470 0.16 -8.91 9.86
N SER A 471 -0.49 -10.07 10.05
CA SER A 471 0.11 -11.39 9.76
C SER A 471 0.46 -11.52 8.29
N VAL A 472 -0.44 -11.11 7.42
CA VAL A 472 -0.23 -11.12 5.96
C VAL A 472 0.96 -10.25 5.61
N ARG A 473 1.03 -9.03 6.15
CA ARG A 473 2.13 -8.09 5.90
C ARG A 473 3.48 -8.68 6.33
N ARG A 474 3.57 -9.33 7.50
CA ARG A 474 4.79 -10.02 7.93
C ARG A 474 5.21 -11.12 6.96
N GLY A 475 4.25 -11.93 6.49
CA GLY A 475 4.49 -12.95 5.48
C GLY A 475 5.04 -12.38 4.17
N GLU A 476 4.49 -11.27 3.70
CA GLU A 476 4.94 -10.58 2.48
C GLU A 476 6.38 -10.06 2.59
N GLU A 477 6.72 -9.41 3.70
CA GLU A 477 8.08 -8.90 3.97
C GLU A 477 9.11 -10.02 4.02
N LYS A 478 8.72 -11.21 4.49
CA LYS A 478 9.62 -12.36 4.61
C LYS A 478 9.74 -13.18 3.32
N TRP A 479 8.62 -13.44 2.65
CA TRP A 479 8.55 -14.49 1.62
C TRP A 479 8.30 -13.99 0.20
N ILE A 480 7.97 -12.71 0.01
CA ILE A 480 7.56 -12.16 -1.28
C ILE A 480 8.44 -10.99 -1.71
N PHE A 481 8.48 -9.91 -0.94
CA PHE A 481 9.21 -8.69 -1.32
C PHE A 481 10.72 -8.88 -1.52
N PRO A 482 11.42 -9.76 -0.77
CA PRO A 482 12.84 -10.03 -1.03
C PRO A 482 13.12 -10.55 -2.44
N TYR A 483 12.12 -11.14 -3.11
CA TYR A 483 12.27 -11.80 -4.41
C TYR A 483 11.66 -11.02 -5.58
N GLN A 484 11.08 -9.84 -5.35
CA GLN A 484 10.36 -9.10 -6.41
C GLN A 484 11.26 -8.68 -7.59
N GLU A 485 12.54 -8.37 -7.33
CA GLU A 485 13.51 -8.01 -8.37
C GLU A 485 13.99 -9.22 -9.20
N ASN A 486 13.65 -10.46 -8.80
CA ASN A 486 13.91 -11.67 -9.59
C ASN A 486 13.00 -11.76 -10.83
N ALA A 487 11.99 -10.92 -10.96
CA ALA A 487 11.05 -10.96 -12.08
C ALA A 487 11.70 -10.53 -13.40
N ASP A 488 11.38 -11.21 -14.50
CA ASP A 488 11.72 -10.80 -15.85
C ASP A 488 10.87 -9.58 -16.26
N ALA A 489 9.58 -9.57 -15.86
CA ALA A 489 8.65 -8.47 -16.11
C ALA A 489 7.90 -8.02 -14.84
N MET A 490 7.60 -6.72 -14.76
CA MET A 490 6.73 -6.16 -13.72
C MET A 490 5.45 -5.60 -14.32
N PHE A 491 4.34 -5.87 -13.64
CA PHE A 491 3.02 -5.38 -14.00
C PHE A 491 2.38 -4.64 -12.82
N ASN A 492 2.14 -3.35 -13.01
CA ASN A 492 1.34 -2.56 -12.09
C ASN A 492 -0.15 -2.81 -12.36
N SER A 493 -0.79 -3.52 -11.43
CA SER A 493 -2.22 -3.81 -11.45
C SER A 493 -3.10 -2.66 -10.95
N SER A 494 -2.51 -1.56 -10.45
CA SER A 494 -3.28 -0.42 -9.97
C SER A 494 -3.90 0.33 -11.15
N LEU A 495 -5.15 0.77 -11.00
CA LEU A 495 -5.87 1.58 -11.96
C LEU A 495 -6.14 2.94 -11.32
N ILE A 496 -5.84 4.01 -12.04
CA ILE A 496 -5.85 5.37 -11.47
C ILE A 496 -7.20 5.81 -10.89
N PHE A 497 -8.30 5.25 -11.39
CA PHE A 497 -9.67 5.56 -10.95
C PHE A 497 -10.20 4.60 -9.88
N GLU A 498 -9.46 3.53 -9.53
CA GLU A 498 -10.03 2.39 -8.80
C GLU A 498 -10.53 2.72 -7.40
N LEU A 499 -9.87 3.65 -6.70
CA LEU A 499 -10.26 4.02 -5.33
C LEU A 499 -11.60 4.75 -5.32
N GLY A 500 -11.89 5.56 -6.34
CA GLY A 500 -13.19 6.18 -6.53
C GLY A 500 -14.30 5.15 -6.80
N VAL A 501 -13.98 4.04 -7.48
CA VAL A 501 -14.93 2.94 -7.72
C VAL A 501 -15.10 2.04 -6.49
N MET A 502 -14.01 1.73 -5.79
CA MET A 502 -14.02 0.86 -4.61
C MET A 502 -14.69 1.52 -3.41
N LYS A 503 -14.77 2.86 -3.36
CA LYS A 503 -15.40 3.63 -2.29
C LYS A 503 -16.79 3.10 -1.92
N ASP A 504 -17.67 2.88 -2.90
CA ASP A 504 -19.04 2.40 -2.69
C ASP A 504 -19.13 1.02 -2.06
N PHE A 505 -18.09 0.20 -2.27
CA PHE A 505 -18.04 -1.17 -1.78
C PHE A 505 -17.34 -1.24 -0.43
N ALA A 506 -16.28 -0.44 -0.23
CA ALA A 506 -15.49 -0.46 1.00
C ALA A 506 -16.16 0.31 2.14
N GLU A 507 -16.70 1.51 1.89
CA GLU A 507 -17.25 2.35 2.97
C GLU A 507 -18.36 1.65 3.78
N PRO A 508 -19.35 0.97 3.16
CA PRO A 508 -20.39 0.28 3.94
C PRO A 508 -19.85 -0.87 4.79
N LEU A 509 -18.74 -1.49 4.38
CA LEU A 509 -18.10 -2.58 5.13
C LEU A 509 -17.29 -2.03 6.30
N LEU A 510 -16.53 -0.97 6.08
CA LEU A 510 -15.73 -0.30 7.12
C LEU A 510 -16.61 0.32 8.20
N LYS A 511 -17.77 0.92 7.82
CA LYS A 511 -18.76 1.48 8.77
C LYS A 511 -19.39 0.43 9.70
N LYS A 512 -19.30 -0.87 9.37
CA LYS A 512 -19.79 -1.95 10.23
C LYS A 512 -18.79 -2.37 11.32
N VAL A 513 -17.54 -1.90 11.27
CA VAL A 513 -16.54 -2.21 12.29
C VAL A 513 -16.93 -1.51 13.61
N PRO A 514 -17.16 -2.26 14.72
CA PRO A 514 -17.59 -1.66 15.99
C PRO A 514 -16.56 -0.70 16.57
N HIS A 515 -17.00 0.38 17.23
CA HIS A 515 -16.09 1.39 17.78
C HIS A 515 -15.33 0.92 19.03
N ASN A 516 -15.77 -0.19 19.64
CA ASN A 516 -15.21 -0.74 20.89
C ASN A 516 -14.07 -1.76 20.68
N VAL A 517 -13.68 -2.04 19.43
CA VAL A 517 -12.55 -2.94 19.09
C VAL A 517 -11.35 -2.14 18.54
N PRO A 518 -10.11 -2.62 18.75
CA PRO A 518 -8.91 -1.89 18.32
C PRO A 518 -8.81 -1.69 16.80
N GLU A 519 -9.35 -2.61 16.00
CA GLU A 519 -9.38 -2.54 14.54
C GLU A 519 -10.15 -1.33 14.00
N TYR A 520 -10.99 -0.73 14.83
CA TYR A 520 -11.67 0.51 14.48
C TYR A 520 -10.70 1.65 14.13
N ALA A 521 -9.49 1.65 14.69
CA ALA A 521 -8.46 2.64 14.35
C ALA A 521 -8.14 2.61 12.86
N GLU A 522 -7.93 1.41 12.32
CA GLU A 522 -7.60 1.21 10.92
C GLU A 522 -8.84 1.41 10.03
N ALA A 523 -10.02 0.97 10.47
CA ALA A 523 -11.26 1.19 9.72
C ALA A 523 -11.62 2.68 9.58
N HIS A 524 -11.52 3.43 10.69
CA HIS A 524 -11.75 4.88 10.71
C HIS A 524 -10.73 5.62 9.83
N ARG A 525 -9.46 5.21 9.89
CA ARG A 525 -8.43 5.72 8.97
C ARG A 525 -8.82 5.45 7.53
N LEU A 526 -9.10 4.21 7.12
CA LEU A 526 -9.48 3.92 5.74
C LEU A 526 -10.72 4.69 5.27
N LEU A 527 -11.70 4.94 6.15
CA LEU A 527 -12.86 5.80 5.86
C LEU A 527 -12.45 7.25 5.58
N ASN A 528 -11.62 7.84 6.43
CA ASN A 528 -11.09 9.19 6.20
C ASN A 528 -10.32 9.25 4.86
N PHE A 529 -9.59 8.18 4.52
CA PHE A 529 -8.76 8.10 3.32
C PHE A 529 -9.63 8.05 2.06
N LEU A 530 -10.65 7.21 2.06
CA LEU A 530 -11.67 7.17 1.01
C LEU A 530 -12.47 8.47 0.93
N GLY A 531 -12.54 9.25 2.02
CA GLY A 531 -13.12 10.59 2.05
C GLY A 531 -12.49 11.56 1.05
N CYS A 532 -11.21 11.39 0.71
CA CYS A 532 -10.53 12.22 -0.29
C CYS A 532 -11.06 12.02 -1.71
N PHE A 533 -11.68 10.87 -2.02
CA PHE A 533 -12.06 10.48 -3.38
C PHE A 533 -13.55 10.74 -3.64
N ARG A 534 -13.87 11.28 -4.83
CA ARG A 534 -15.23 11.27 -5.37
C ARG A 534 -15.62 9.86 -5.82
N GLU A 535 -16.90 9.54 -5.68
CA GLU A 535 -17.49 8.27 -6.10
C GLU A 535 -17.49 8.14 -7.63
N ILE A 536 -17.09 6.96 -8.11
CA ILE A 536 -17.12 6.61 -9.54
C ILE A 536 -17.95 5.34 -9.71
N GLY A 537 -19.05 5.43 -10.45
CA GLY A 537 -19.92 4.28 -10.68
C GLY A 537 -19.22 3.13 -11.42
N ASN A 538 -19.40 1.90 -10.95
CA ASN A 538 -18.73 0.72 -11.53
C ASN A 538 -19.28 0.24 -12.89
N ARG A 539 -20.34 0.86 -13.43
CA ARG A 539 -21.00 0.38 -14.67
C ARG A 539 -20.09 0.45 -15.90
N GLN A 540 -19.21 1.45 -15.93
CA GLN A 540 -18.30 1.72 -17.05
C GLN A 540 -17.05 0.82 -17.01
N VAL A 541 -16.80 0.14 -15.89
CA VAL A 541 -15.66 -0.76 -15.74
C VAL A 541 -15.86 -1.99 -16.63
N PRO A 542 -14.94 -2.33 -17.56
CA PRO A 542 -15.10 -3.49 -18.44
C PRO A 542 -15.24 -4.81 -17.67
N SER A 543 -15.90 -5.81 -18.25
CA SER A 543 -16.01 -7.15 -17.65
C SER A 543 -14.69 -7.91 -17.60
N THR A 544 -13.71 -7.51 -18.41
CA THR A 544 -12.33 -8.04 -18.42
C THR A 544 -11.40 -7.27 -17.48
N SER A 545 -11.86 -6.18 -16.86
CA SER A 545 -11.05 -5.39 -15.93
C SER A 545 -10.61 -6.21 -14.73
N LEU A 546 -9.39 -5.96 -14.27
CA LEU A 546 -8.85 -6.56 -13.04
C LEU A 546 -9.70 -6.20 -11.81
N LEU A 547 -10.36 -5.04 -11.79
CA LEU A 547 -11.24 -4.66 -10.67
C LEU A 547 -12.42 -5.61 -10.51
N ARG A 548 -12.85 -6.29 -11.58
CA ARG A 548 -13.95 -7.25 -11.53
C ARG A 548 -13.64 -8.48 -10.68
N GLU A 549 -12.37 -8.76 -10.42
CA GLU A 549 -11.94 -9.75 -9.42
C GLU A 549 -12.52 -9.41 -8.04
N PHE A 550 -12.46 -8.14 -7.64
CA PHE A 550 -12.89 -7.69 -6.32
C PHE A 550 -14.37 -7.31 -6.31
N LEU A 551 -14.82 -6.59 -7.34
CA LEU A 551 -16.16 -6.00 -7.40
C LEU A 551 -17.24 -6.95 -7.94
N GLY A 552 -16.87 -8.02 -8.64
CA GLY A 552 -17.77 -8.90 -9.39
C GLY A 552 -18.20 -8.35 -10.76
N GLY A 553 -18.88 -9.19 -11.54
CA GLY A 553 -19.25 -8.89 -12.94
C GLY A 553 -18.15 -9.19 -13.96
N SER A 554 -17.22 -10.08 -13.59
CA SER A 554 -16.12 -10.49 -14.47
C SER A 554 -16.60 -11.45 -15.56
N SER A 555 -15.99 -11.38 -16.74
CA SER A 555 -16.12 -12.42 -17.77
C SER A 555 -15.29 -13.67 -17.45
N PHE A 556 -14.36 -13.57 -16.50
CA PHE A 556 -13.56 -14.67 -16.02
C PHE A 556 -14.26 -15.44 -14.89
N LYS A 557 -14.07 -16.77 -14.86
CA LYS A 557 -14.44 -17.63 -13.73
C LYS A 557 -13.25 -17.73 -12.78
N TYR A 558 -13.45 -17.51 -11.48
CA TYR A 558 -12.41 -17.54 -10.46
C TYR A 558 -12.46 -18.82 -9.65
#